data_AF-A0A2J8RQW2-F1
#
_entry.id   AF-A0A2J8RQW2-F1
#
_cell.length_a   1.000
_cell.length_b   1.000
_cell.length_c   1.000
_cell.angle_alpha   90.00
_cell.angle_beta   90.00
_cell.angle_gamma   90.00
#
_symmetry.space_group_name_H-M   'P 1'
#
loop_
_entity.id
_entity.type
_entity.pdbx_description
1 polymer ?
#
loop_
_entity_poly.entity_id
_entity_poly.type
_entity_poly.pdbx_seq_one_letter_code
_entity_poly.pdbx_strand_id
1 'polypeptide(L)' 'MPTDHEEPCGPSHKSFCLNGGLCYVIPTIPSPFCS' A
#
# COMPACT_ATOMS: atom_id res chain seq x y z
N MET A 1 -11.11 11.26 -7.40
CA MET A 1 -9.77 11.80 -7.13
C MET A 1 -9.09 10.75 -6.29
N PRO A 2 -8.05 10.05 -6.77
CA PRO A 2 -7.22 9.28 -5.85
C PRO A 2 -6.73 10.28 -4.81
N THR A 3 -6.95 9.97 -3.54
CA THR A 3 -6.36 10.70 -2.43
C THR A 3 -4.86 10.77 -2.73
N ASP A 4 -4.33 11.98 -2.88
CA ASP A 4 -2.92 12.32 -3.15
C ASP A 4 -1.96 11.90 -2.00
N HIS A 5 -2.34 10.85 -1.27
CA HIS A 5 -1.74 10.45 -0.01
C HIS A 5 -1.40 8.95 0.04
N GLU A 6 -2.05 8.12 -0.77
CA GLU A 6 -1.91 6.68 -0.76
C GLU A 6 -1.45 6.18 -2.14
N GLU A 7 -0.19 5.76 -2.21
CA GLU A 7 0.39 5.19 -3.41
C GLU A 7 0.28 3.66 -3.36
N PRO A 8 -0.03 2.98 -4.48
CA PRO A 8 -0.07 1.52 -4.48
C PRO A 8 1.29 0.94 -4.12
N CYS A 9 1.28 -0.16 -3.37
CA CYS A 9 2.50 -0.86 -3.02
C CYS A 9 3.30 -1.31 -4.26
N GLY A 10 4.61 -1.11 -4.20
CA GLY A 10 5.54 -1.64 -5.20
C GLY A 10 5.61 -3.18 -5.22
N PRO A 11 6.26 -3.77 -6.24
CA PRO A 11 6.32 -5.22 -6.44
C PRO A 11 6.98 -5.98 -5.27
N SER A 12 7.88 -5.34 -4.52
CA SER A 12 8.50 -5.91 -3.32
C SER A 12 7.50 -6.21 -2.19
N HIS A 13 6.34 -5.56 -2.18
CA HIS A 13 5.29 -5.70 -1.18
C HIS A 13 4.06 -6.45 -1.72
N LYS A 14 4.17 -7.12 -2.87
CA LYS A 14 3.05 -7.82 -3.52
C LYS A 14 2.35 -8.84 -2.62
N SER A 15 3.10 -9.50 -1.73
CA SER A 15 2.58 -10.51 -0.80
C SER A 15 2.32 -9.96 0.60
N PHE A 16 2.36 -8.64 0.81
CA PHE A 16 2.16 -8.03 2.11
C PHE A 16 0.71 -8.21 2.60
N CYS A 17 -0.26 -7.91 1.74
CA CYS A 17 -1.67 -8.14 2.02
C CYS A 17 -2.09 -9.52 1.49
N LEU A 18 -2.09 -10.51 2.38
CA LEU A 18 -2.62 -11.84 2.09
C LEU A 18 -4.16 -11.78 1.90
N ASN A 19 -4.73 -12.68 1.11
CA ASN A 19 -6.19 -12.76 0.79
C ASN A 19 -6.74 -11.69 -0.16
N GLY A 20 -5.89 -10.94 -0.87
CA GLY A 20 -6.32 -10.01 -1.92
C GLY A 20 -6.72 -8.63 -1.42
N GLY A 21 -6.33 -8.25 -0.20
CA GLY A 21 -6.44 -6.87 0.29
C GLY A 21 -5.60 -5.90 -0.54
N LEU A 22 -6.02 -4.63 -0.60
CA LEU A 22 -5.29 -3.61 -1.35
C LEU A 22 -4.10 -3.12 -0.51
N CYS A 23 -2.90 -3.24 -1.06
CA CYS A 23 -1.68 -2.75 -0.42
C CYS A 23 -1.39 -1.32 -0.89
N TYR A 24 -1.19 -0.40 0.06
CA TYR A 24 -0.79 0.98 -0.20
C TYR A 24 0.26 1.47 0.78
N VAL A 25 1.01 2.50 0.38
CA VAL A 25 2.02 3.19 1.19
C VAL A 25 1.68 4.67 1.29
N ILE A 26 2.00 5.25 2.44
CA ILE A 26 1.96 6.69 2.66
C ILE A 26 3.43 7.16 2.70
N PRO A 27 3.87 8.10 1.85
CA PRO A 27 5.29 8.47 1.73
C PRO A 27 5.97 8.88 3.05
N THR A 28 5.20 9.40 4.01
CA THR A 28 5.68 9.87 5.31
C THR A 28 5.73 8.77 6.38
N ILE A 29 5.22 7.56 6.10
CA ILE A 29 5.19 6.43 7.03
C ILE A 29 6.08 5.30 6.46
N PRO A 30 7.04 4.77 7.22
CA PRO A 30 8.00 3.77 6.73
C PRO A 30 7.44 2.33 6.61
N SER A 31 6.12 2.14 6.58
CA SER A 31 5.48 0.83 6.49
C SER A 31 4.26 0.86 5.56
N PRO A 32 4.05 -0.20 4.75
CA PRO A 32 2.82 -0.38 3.98
C PRO A 32 1.64 -0.74 4.89
N PHE A 33 0.44 -0.55 4.33
CA PHE A 33 -0.85 -0.82 4.95
C PHE A 33 -1.69 -1.74 4.07
N CYS A 34 -2.66 -2.42 4.68
CA CYS A 34 -3.67 -3.22 3.99
C CYS A 34 -5.06 -2.63 4.25
N SER A 35 -5.80 -2.36 3.17
CA SER A 35 -7.24 -2.07 3.23
C SER A 35 -8.07 -3.34 3.14
#